data_AF-Q5BXF3-F1
#
_entry.id   AF-Q5BXF3-F1
#
_cell.length_a   1.000
_cell.length_b   1.000
_cell.length_c   1.000
_cell.angle_alpha   90.00
_cell.angle_beta   90.00
_cell.angle_gamma   90.00
#
_symmetry.space_group_name_H-M   'P 1'
#
loop_
_entity.id
_entity.type
_entity.pdbx_description
1 polymer ?
#
loop_
_entity_poly.entity_id
_entity_poly.type
_entity_poly.pdbx_seq_one_letter_code
_entity_poly.pdbx_strand_id
1 'polypeptide(L)'
;ELKRIRRDREIREAAVQEKAEIERIRNMTDEQRREEFIRNPKVITNKAAKGKYKFLQKYFHRGAFYVTSLEDKVFQQDFTQPTLEDHFDKTKLPSVMQVKNFGRAGRTKYTHLVDQDTTVFDSPWSTTNPQNMKFQSTHGGGFKQIFSKPGLSKQKKKTG
;
A
#
# COMPACT_ATOMS: atom_id res chain seq x y z
N GLU A 1 -33.92 -19.54 16.22
CA GLU A 1 -34.45 -18.98 14.96
C GLU A 1 -34.30 -17.47 14.82
N LEU A 2 -34.76 -16.64 15.76
CA LEU A 2 -34.67 -15.16 15.66
C LEU A 2 -33.27 -14.58 15.35
N LYS A 3 -32.20 -15.18 15.90
CA LYS A 3 -30.81 -14.77 15.61
C LYS A 3 -30.42 -14.96 14.13
N ARG A 4 -31.00 -15.95 13.43
CA ARG A 4 -30.73 -16.19 12.00
C ARG A 4 -31.40 -15.13 11.14
N ILE A 5 -32.69 -14.88 11.38
CA ILE A 5 -33.47 -13.83 10.69
C ILE A 5 -32.81 -12.46 10.85
N ARG A 6 -32.36 -12.14 12.09
CA ARG A 6 -31.63 -10.91 12.37
C ARG A 6 -30.32 -10.81 11.57
N ARG A 7 -29.53 -11.88 11.51
CA ARG A 7 -28.28 -11.92 10.73
C ARG A 7 -28.53 -11.66 9.24
N ASP A 8 -29.55 -12.30 8.67
CA ASP A 8 -29.86 -12.14 7.24
C ASP A 8 -30.31 -10.71 6.93
N ARG A 9 -31.06 -10.10 7.84
CA ARG A 9 -31.44 -8.68 7.75
C ARG A 9 -30.23 -7.77 7.85
N GLU A 10 -29.37 -7.97 8.85
CA GLU A 10 -28.14 -7.19 9.06
C GLU A 10 -27.19 -7.30 7.85
N ILE A 11 -27.05 -8.48 7.23
CA ILE A 11 -26.23 -8.66 6.02
C ILE A 11 -26.78 -7.84 4.85
N ARG A 12 -28.10 -7.85 4.64
CA ARG A 12 -28.72 -7.05 3.56
C ARG A 12 -28.57 -5.56 3.82
N GLU A 13 -28.85 -5.12 5.04
CA GLU A 13 -28.71 -3.72 5.44
C GLU A 13 -27.25 -3.26 5.30
N ALA A 14 -26.27 -4.07 5.72
CA ALA A 14 -24.85 -3.78 5.55
C ALA A 14 -24.45 -3.63 4.07
N ALA A 15 -24.93 -4.51 3.19
CA ALA A 15 -24.66 -4.41 1.75
C ALA A 15 -25.29 -3.16 1.11
N VAL A 16 -26.45 -2.71 1.60
CA VAL A 16 -27.08 -1.46 1.14
C VAL A 16 -26.29 -0.25 1.64
N GLN A 17 -25.87 -0.25 2.90
CA GLN A 17 -25.06 0.81 3.49
C GLN A 17 -23.71 0.93 2.78
N GLU A 18 -23.03 -0.19 2.47
CA GLU A 18 -21.77 -0.18 1.72
C GLU A 18 -21.93 0.45 0.33
N LYS A 19 -23.01 0.12 -0.39
CA LYS A 19 -23.30 0.73 -1.69
C LYS A 19 -23.56 2.23 -1.58
N ALA A 20 -24.36 2.66 -0.61
CA ALA A 20 -24.65 4.07 -0.36
C ALA A 20 -23.37 4.85 0.00
N GLU A 21 -22.48 4.25 0.79
CA GLU A 21 -21.19 4.81 1.15
C GLU A 21 -20.24 4.93 -0.05
N ILE A 22 -20.18 3.92 -0.90
CA ILE A 22 -19.42 3.96 -2.16
C ILE A 22 -19.96 5.09 -3.06
N GLU A 23 -21.27 5.24 -3.18
CA GLU A 23 -21.88 6.32 -3.96
C GLU A 23 -21.59 7.71 -3.37
N ARG A 24 -21.64 7.84 -2.04
CA ARG A 24 -21.22 9.06 -1.33
C ARG A 24 -19.78 9.42 -1.68
N ILE A 25 -18.85 8.49 -1.56
CA ILE A 25 -17.43 8.70 -1.90
C ILE A 25 -17.25 9.04 -3.37
N ARG A 26 -18.01 8.42 -4.27
CA ARG A 26 -17.99 8.74 -5.71
C ARG A 26 -18.57 10.11 -6.03
N ASN A 27 -19.42 10.69 -5.19
CA ASN A 27 -20.01 12.02 -5.38
C ASN A 27 -19.19 13.14 -4.72
N MET A 28 -18.27 12.81 -3.80
CA MET A 28 -17.37 13.78 -3.17
C MET A 28 -16.27 14.27 -4.12
N THR A 29 -15.86 15.53 -3.93
CA THR A 29 -14.67 16.10 -4.59
C THR A 29 -13.38 15.51 -4.03
N ASP A 30 -12.26 15.61 -4.75
CA ASP A 30 -10.99 15.02 -4.29
C ASP A 30 -10.47 15.69 -3.01
N GLU A 31 -10.72 16.98 -2.82
CA GLU A 31 -10.34 17.72 -1.60
C GLU A 31 -11.12 17.20 -0.38
N GLN A 32 -12.45 17.09 -0.51
CA GLN A 32 -13.30 16.53 0.55
C GLN A 32 -12.94 15.08 0.87
N ARG A 33 -12.64 14.27 -0.15
CA ARG A 33 -12.22 12.87 0.02
C ARG A 33 -10.88 12.77 0.77
N ARG A 34 -9.92 13.67 0.48
CA ARG A 34 -8.64 13.71 1.21
C ARG A 34 -8.84 14.08 2.68
N GLU A 35 -9.60 15.14 2.96
CA GLU A 35 -9.89 15.56 4.33
C GLU A 35 -10.58 14.45 5.12
N GLU A 36 -11.53 13.76 4.50
CA GLU A 36 -12.21 12.63 5.13
C GLU A 36 -11.27 11.48 5.44
N PHE A 37 -10.39 11.09 4.52
CA PHE A 37 -9.41 10.03 4.80
C PHE A 37 -8.37 10.43 5.85
N ILE A 38 -8.11 11.73 6.01
CA ILE A 38 -7.26 12.24 7.10
C ILE A 38 -8.00 12.15 8.44
N ARG A 39 -9.28 12.58 8.49
CA ARG A 39 -10.10 12.53 9.71
C ARG A 39 -10.45 11.09 10.13
N ASN A 40 -10.73 10.24 9.15
CA ASN A 40 -11.10 8.84 9.30
C ASN A 40 -10.07 7.94 8.60
N PRO A 41 -8.87 7.78 9.18
CA PRO A 41 -7.86 6.90 8.61
C PRO A 41 -8.34 5.45 8.61
N LYS A 42 -7.97 4.71 7.57
CA LYS A 42 -8.30 3.29 7.45
C LYS A 42 -7.64 2.50 8.59
N VAL A 43 -8.45 1.84 9.41
CA VAL A 43 -7.97 0.96 10.47
C VAL A 43 -7.48 -0.35 9.87
N ILE A 44 -6.17 -0.55 9.87
CA ILE A 44 -5.54 -1.79 9.41
C ILE A 44 -5.39 -2.70 10.64
N THR A 45 -6.31 -3.64 10.81
CA THR A 45 -6.33 -4.58 11.94
C THR A 45 -5.13 -5.54 11.94
N ASN A 46 -4.56 -5.79 10.76
CA ASN A 46 -3.47 -6.74 10.56
C ASN A 46 -2.13 -6.05 10.22
N LYS A 47 -1.88 -4.89 10.81
CA LYS A 47 -0.62 -4.18 10.59
C LYS A 47 0.48 -4.86 11.40
N ALA A 48 1.36 -5.59 10.72
CA ALA A 48 2.55 -6.15 11.35
C ALA A 48 3.49 -5.03 11.82
N ALA A 49 4.03 -5.17 13.03
CA ALA A 49 5.15 -4.37 13.48
C ALA A 49 6.37 -4.72 12.60
N LYS A 50 6.80 -3.79 11.76
CA LYS A 50 8.01 -3.95 10.95
C LYS A 50 9.14 -3.15 11.60
N GLY A 51 10.16 -3.84 12.08
CA GLY A 51 11.40 -3.23 12.53
C GLY A 51 12.31 -2.82 11.38
N LYS A 52 13.47 -2.22 11.73
CA LYS A 52 14.51 -1.86 10.78
C LYS A 52 15.37 -3.09 10.48
N TYR A 53 15.35 -3.55 9.23
CA TYR A 53 16.21 -4.63 8.77
C TYR A 53 17.68 -4.21 8.75
N LYS A 54 18.58 -5.15 9.07
CA LYS A 54 20.01 -5.01 8.86
C LYS A 54 20.38 -5.14 7.38
N PHE A 55 21.58 -4.65 7.04
CA PHE A 55 22.12 -4.75 5.68
C PHE A 55 22.23 -6.22 5.24
N LEU A 56 21.65 -6.54 4.07
CA LEU A 56 21.57 -7.90 3.49
C LEU A 56 20.85 -8.95 4.35
N GLN A 57 20.04 -8.52 5.33
CA GLN A 57 19.21 -9.44 6.12
C GLN A 57 18.17 -10.14 5.24
N LYS A 58 17.91 -11.43 5.51
CA LYS A 58 16.89 -12.19 4.81
C LYS A 58 15.49 -11.71 5.21
N TYR A 59 14.69 -11.39 4.20
CA TYR A 59 13.27 -11.10 4.39
C TYR A 59 12.48 -12.41 4.51
N PHE A 60 11.73 -12.54 5.60
CA PHE A 60 10.72 -13.58 5.77
C PHE A 60 9.33 -12.98 5.62
N HIS A 61 8.57 -13.51 4.67
CA HIS A 61 7.17 -13.14 4.49
C HIS A 61 6.33 -13.88 5.53
N ARG A 62 5.62 -13.16 6.39
CA ARG A 62 4.76 -13.71 7.45
C ARG A 62 3.64 -14.64 6.95
N GLY A 63 3.24 -14.51 5.68
CA GLY A 63 2.11 -15.21 5.09
C GLY A 63 0.92 -14.26 4.87
N ALA A 64 0.02 -14.63 3.95
CA ALA A 64 -1.21 -13.87 3.66
C ALA A 64 -2.48 -14.57 4.17
N PHE A 65 -2.37 -15.88 4.46
CA PHE A 65 -3.49 -16.71 4.92
C PHE A 65 -3.57 -16.73 6.45
N TYR A 66 -4.78 -16.85 6.99
CA TYR A 66 -5.05 -16.98 8.45
C TYR A 66 -4.55 -15.82 9.31
N VAL A 67 -4.26 -14.68 8.70
CA VAL A 67 -3.74 -13.53 9.44
C VAL A 67 -4.87 -12.63 9.98
N THR A 68 -6.12 -12.94 9.61
CA THR A 68 -7.32 -12.20 10.02
C THR A 68 -7.97 -12.81 11.26
N SER A 69 -7.67 -14.07 11.61
CA SER A 69 -8.08 -14.63 12.89
C SER A 69 -7.36 -13.85 14.00
N LEU A 70 -8.13 -13.02 14.71
CA LEU A 70 -7.66 -12.27 15.88
C LEU A 70 -7.09 -13.18 16.99
N GLU A 71 -7.35 -14.48 16.90
CA GLU A 71 -6.98 -15.50 17.90
C GLU A 71 -5.51 -15.95 17.80
N ASP A 72 -4.85 -15.77 16.65
CA ASP A 72 -3.50 -16.30 16.43
C ASP A 72 -2.41 -15.30 16.80
N LYS A 73 -2.12 -15.20 18.11
CA LYS A 73 -1.02 -14.37 18.67
C LYS A 73 0.34 -14.63 17.99
N VAL A 74 0.55 -15.81 17.40
CA VAL A 74 1.77 -16.17 16.66
C VAL A 74 2.04 -15.20 15.50
N PHE A 75 1.02 -14.76 14.77
CA PHE A 75 1.19 -13.85 13.63
C PHE A 75 1.35 -12.38 14.03
N GLN A 76 1.29 -12.07 15.32
CA GLN A 76 1.57 -10.74 15.87
C GLN A 76 3.05 -10.55 16.23
N GLN A 77 3.85 -11.61 16.15
CA GLN A 77 5.29 -11.55 16.43
C GLN A 77 6.03 -10.69 15.41
N ASP A 78 7.20 -10.17 15.83
CA ASP A 78 8.09 -9.42 14.97
C ASP A 78 8.94 -10.36 14.09
N PHE A 79 8.52 -10.51 12.83
CA PHE A 79 9.23 -11.31 11.82
C PHE A 79 10.42 -10.57 11.19
N THR A 80 10.75 -9.36 11.67
CA THR A 80 11.86 -8.56 11.14
C THR A 80 13.16 -8.75 11.90
N GLN A 81 13.17 -9.58 12.93
CA GLN A 81 14.36 -9.87 13.71
C GLN A 81 15.42 -10.63 12.90
N PRO A 82 16.71 -10.33 13.11
CA PRO A 82 17.79 -11.05 12.46
C PRO A 82 17.78 -12.51 12.90
N THR A 83 18.03 -13.41 11.96
CA THR A 83 18.08 -14.85 12.19
C THR A 83 19.45 -15.39 11.78
N LEU A 84 20.00 -16.30 12.60
CA LEU A 84 21.22 -17.06 12.31
C LEU A 84 22.39 -16.14 11.83
N GLU A 85 22.72 -16.20 10.55
CA GLU A 85 23.81 -15.45 9.91
C GLU A 85 23.60 -13.92 9.91
N ASP A 86 22.36 -13.45 10.07
CA ASP A 86 22.01 -12.03 10.06
C ASP A 86 22.22 -11.34 11.42
N HIS A 87 22.66 -12.06 12.46
CA HIS A 87 23.08 -11.43 13.71
C HIS A 87 24.33 -10.55 13.51
N PHE A 88 25.23 -10.96 12.61
CA PHE A 88 26.44 -10.22 12.28
C PHE A 88 26.15 -9.01 11.37
N ASP A 89 26.89 -7.92 11.59
CA ASP A 89 26.78 -6.71 10.79
C ASP A 89 27.59 -6.81 9.50
N LYS A 90 26.90 -7.11 8.40
CA LYS A 90 27.48 -7.31 7.07
C LYS A 90 28.04 -6.04 6.43
N THR A 91 27.79 -4.86 7.00
CA THR A 91 28.38 -3.60 6.49
C THR A 91 29.89 -3.52 6.71
N LYS A 92 30.41 -4.24 7.72
CA LYS A 92 31.84 -4.29 8.03
C LYS A 92 32.62 -5.20 7.10
N LEU A 93 31.95 -5.97 6.27
CA LEU A 93 32.60 -6.86 5.30
C LEU A 93 33.23 -6.04 4.17
N PRO A 94 34.31 -6.54 3.53
CA PRO A 94 34.83 -5.95 2.30
C PRO A 94 33.74 -5.85 1.23
N SER A 95 33.75 -4.79 0.43
CA SER A 95 32.73 -4.50 -0.60
C SER A 95 32.40 -5.70 -1.50
N VAL A 96 33.42 -6.48 -1.90
CA VAL A 96 33.26 -7.69 -2.72
C VAL A 96 32.41 -8.78 -2.05
N MET A 97 32.40 -8.83 -0.72
CA MET A 97 31.61 -9.76 0.10
C MET A 97 30.24 -9.20 0.50
N GLN A 98 29.95 -7.92 0.25
CA GLN A 98 28.68 -7.26 0.56
C GLN A 98 27.57 -7.65 -0.44
N VAL A 99 27.49 -8.92 -0.78
CA VAL A 99 26.52 -9.50 -1.71
C VAL A 99 25.88 -10.74 -1.09
N LYS A 100 24.64 -11.04 -1.47
CA LYS A 100 23.93 -12.20 -0.95
C LYS A 100 24.51 -13.50 -1.51
N ASN A 101 24.71 -14.50 -0.64
CA ASN A 101 25.25 -15.82 -0.99
C ASN A 101 26.68 -15.79 -1.58
N PHE A 102 27.57 -14.96 -1.03
CA PHE A 102 28.96 -14.88 -1.48
C PHE A 102 29.64 -16.26 -1.54
N GLY A 103 30.41 -16.52 -2.60
CA GLY A 103 31.07 -17.81 -2.85
C GLY A 103 30.19 -18.93 -3.42
N ARG A 104 28.87 -18.72 -3.59
CA ARG A 104 27.98 -19.72 -4.21
C ARG A 104 27.82 -19.48 -5.72
N ALA A 105 27.60 -20.53 -6.49
CA ALA A 105 27.39 -20.43 -7.93
C ALA A 105 26.17 -19.56 -8.32
N GLY A 106 25.13 -19.55 -7.48
CA GLY A 106 23.93 -18.71 -7.65
C GLY A 106 23.96 -17.37 -6.91
N ARG A 107 25.15 -16.80 -6.68
CA ARG A 107 25.30 -15.52 -5.97
C ARG A 107 24.67 -14.36 -6.76
N THR A 108 23.96 -13.47 -6.06
CA THR A 108 23.44 -12.24 -6.65
C THR A 108 24.59 -11.26 -6.95
N LYS A 109 24.53 -10.57 -8.10
CA LYS A 109 25.51 -9.55 -8.49
C LYS A 109 25.27 -8.19 -7.81
N TYR A 110 24.02 -7.90 -7.46
CA TYR A 110 23.55 -6.64 -6.91
C TYR A 110 23.24 -6.75 -5.42
N THR A 111 23.30 -5.62 -4.71
CA THR A 111 23.13 -5.56 -3.25
C THR A 111 21.69 -5.21 -2.85
N HIS A 112 21.23 -3.99 -3.13
CA HIS A 112 19.90 -3.49 -2.82
C HIS A 112 19.51 -2.41 -3.84
N LEU A 113 18.20 -2.13 -3.96
CA LEU A 113 17.68 -1.22 -4.98
C LEU A 113 18.25 0.19 -4.86
N VAL A 114 18.45 0.67 -3.63
CA VAL A 114 18.96 2.03 -3.36
C VAL A 114 20.35 2.26 -3.94
N ASP A 115 21.21 1.23 -3.90
CA ASP A 115 22.56 1.29 -4.49
C ASP A 115 22.54 1.36 -6.03
N GLN A 116 21.42 0.99 -6.65
CA GLN A 116 21.22 1.01 -8.10
C GLN A 116 20.23 2.11 -8.52
N ASP A 117 19.75 2.89 -7.56
CA ASP A 117 18.77 3.94 -7.78
C ASP A 117 19.51 5.19 -8.29
N THR A 118 19.21 5.58 -9.53
CA THR A 118 19.78 6.76 -10.18
C THR A 118 18.90 8.01 -10.03
N THR A 119 17.85 7.94 -9.22
CA THR A 119 16.98 9.09 -8.97
C THR A 119 17.75 10.22 -8.28
N VAL A 120 17.70 11.41 -8.89
CA VAL A 120 18.31 12.63 -8.35
C VAL A 120 17.26 13.33 -7.50
N PHE A 121 17.31 13.10 -6.18
CA PHE A 121 16.34 13.66 -5.23
C PHE A 121 16.36 15.21 -5.16
N ASP A 122 17.45 15.83 -5.60
CA ASP A 122 17.63 17.29 -5.69
C ASP A 122 17.09 17.90 -6.99
N SER A 123 16.29 17.15 -7.76
CA SER A 123 15.68 17.71 -8.97
C SER A 123 14.67 18.83 -8.61
N PRO A 124 14.76 20.01 -9.25
CA PRO A 124 13.75 21.06 -9.08
C PRO A 124 12.32 20.60 -9.42
N TRP A 125 12.20 19.55 -10.23
CA TRP A 125 10.92 18.96 -10.63
C TRP A 125 10.32 17.99 -9.59
N SER A 126 11.15 17.37 -8.73
CA SER A 126 10.70 16.48 -7.66
C SER A 126 10.32 17.20 -6.37
N THR A 127 10.72 18.47 -6.24
CA THR A 127 10.46 19.27 -5.04
C THR A 127 9.03 19.80 -5.02
N THR A 128 8.29 19.52 -3.94
CA THR A 128 6.92 20.01 -3.70
C THR A 128 6.92 21.46 -3.19
N ASN A 129 7.36 22.39 -4.03
CA ASN A 129 7.25 23.83 -3.78
C ASN A 129 5.84 24.34 -4.17
N PRO A 130 5.21 25.25 -3.41
CA PRO A 130 4.00 25.97 -3.82
C PRO A 130 4.00 26.49 -5.27
N GLN A 131 5.15 26.94 -5.78
CA GLN A 131 5.31 27.35 -7.18
C GLN A 131 5.17 26.18 -8.16
N ASN A 132 5.74 25.02 -7.83
CA ASN A 132 5.62 23.80 -8.62
C ASN A 132 4.18 23.28 -8.60
N MET A 133 3.50 23.31 -7.44
CA MET A 133 2.07 22.93 -7.35
C MET A 133 1.17 23.86 -8.17
N LYS A 134 1.42 25.18 -8.14
CA LYS A 134 0.70 26.15 -8.98
C LYS A 134 0.95 25.88 -10.46
N PHE A 135 2.19 25.64 -10.86
CA PHE A 135 2.54 25.29 -12.24
C PHE A 135 1.84 23.99 -12.68
N GLN A 136 1.88 22.93 -11.87
CA GLN A 136 1.19 21.68 -12.15
C GLN A 136 -0.33 21.84 -12.22
N SER A 137 -0.93 22.64 -11.34
CA SER A 137 -2.38 22.89 -11.36
C SER A 137 -2.83 23.71 -12.57
N THR A 138 -2.00 24.66 -13.02
CA THR A 138 -2.33 25.58 -14.13
C THR A 138 -1.97 25.02 -15.51
N HIS A 139 -0.82 24.37 -15.63
CA HIS A 139 -0.24 23.91 -16.90
C HIS A 139 -0.23 22.38 -17.02
N GLY A 140 -0.39 21.64 -15.92
CA GLY A 140 -0.47 20.19 -15.96
C GLY A 140 -1.83 19.72 -16.50
N GLY A 141 -1.80 18.79 -17.46
CA GLY A 141 -2.99 18.08 -17.89
C GLY A 141 -3.53 17.18 -16.77
N GLY A 142 -4.84 17.18 -16.55
CA GLY A 142 -5.51 16.28 -15.59
C GLY A 142 -5.56 16.77 -14.13
N PHE A 143 -5.08 17.98 -13.83
CA PHE A 143 -5.11 18.54 -12.46
C PHE A 143 -6.32 19.43 -12.16
N LYS A 144 -7.18 19.68 -13.16
CA LYS A 144 -8.43 20.42 -12.98
C LYS A 144 -9.44 19.52 -12.26
N GLN A 145 -10.05 20.03 -11.18
CA GLN A 145 -11.09 19.36 -10.40
C GLN A 145 -12.45 19.32 -11.13
N ILE A 146 -12.43 19.09 -12.45
CA ILE A 146 -13.62 18.99 -13.30
C ILE A 146 -13.77 17.52 -13.67
N PHE A 147 -14.43 16.75 -12.80
CA PHE A 147 -14.69 15.34 -13.03
C PHE A 147 -16.07 15.16 -13.68
N SER A 148 -16.11 15.05 -15.01
CA SER A 148 -17.30 14.57 -15.70
C SER A 148 -17.32 13.03 -15.61
N LYS A 149 -18.32 12.49 -14.91
CA LYS A 149 -18.53 11.04 -14.90
C LYS A 149 -18.90 10.61 -16.32
N PRO A 150 -18.18 9.68 -16.97
CA PRO A 150 -18.67 9.11 -18.20
C PRO A 150 -20.02 8.45 -17.89
N GLY A 151 -21.10 8.98 -18.47
CA GLY A 151 -22.42 8.39 -18.30
C GLY A 151 -22.40 6.94 -18.79
N LEU A 152 -23.17 6.05 -18.14
CA LEU A 152 -23.34 4.69 -18.67
C LEU A 152 -23.80 4.82 -20.12
N SER A 153 -23.00 4.36 -21.07
CA SER A 153 -23.46 4.23 -22.44
C SER A 153 -24.63 3.26 -22.39
N LYS A 154 -25.86 3.77 -22.55
CA LYS A 154 -27.02 2.92 -22.79
C LYS A 154 -26.72 2.19 -24.10
N GLN A 155 -26.24 0.94 -24.02
CA GLN A 155 -26.32 0.04 -25.15
C GLN A 155 -27.79 0.04 -25.58
N LYS A 156 -28.07 0.65 -26.73
CA LYS A 156 -29.38 0.57 -27.36
C LYS A 156 -29.69 -0.92 -27.51
N LYS A 157 -30.63 -1.43 -26.72
CA LYS A 157 -31.25 -2.73 -27.00
C LYS A 157 -31.80 -2.63 -28.42
N LYS A 158 -31.19 -3.33 -29.38
CA LYS A 158 -31.78 -3.55 -30.69
C LYS A 158 -33.04 -4.38 -30.44
N THR A 159 -34.21 -3.75 -30.50
CA THR A 159 -35.47 -4.43 -30.70
C THR A 159 -35.48 -4.91 -32.15
N GLY A 160 -35.37 -6.22 -32.33
CA GLY A 160 -35.72 -6.92 -33.57
C GLY A 160 -37.01 -7.69 -33.34
#